data_AF-A0A9D6IRM2-F1
#
_entry.id   AF-A0A9D6IRM2-F1
#
_cell.length_a   1.000
_cell.length_b   1.000
_cell.length_c   1.000
_cell.angle_alpha   90.00
_cell.angle_beta   90.00
_cell.angle_gamma   90.00
#
_symmetry.space_group_name_H-M   'P 1'
#
loop_
_entity.id
_entity.type
_entity.pdbx_description
1 polymer ?
#
loop_
_entity_poly.entity_id
_entity_poly.type
_entity_poly.pdbx_seq_one_letter_code
_entity_poly.pdbx_strand_id
1 'polypeptide(L)'
;MIALLLLLQAQERRVDVAREIVVVVNEAAPGSAALGEYYAARRGIPKTQICRLAAATGETVSWPDCRRTVLDPLREFLKTRPDVLYVVPVWGVPVKTSEEKPENDGGADTYGKFVAGRDYACIDREIELLKKDHELDGWLASATFRADRRITLEDGIYVVSRLDGPGVEAARALVDNAIFGETYGVGGVCLLDTRGLKQDGSYGGIDVEMREIAKVYERFGFEFRHDDAEPVVKLGTHPNQAHYWGWYAGDVQATPDFRFVRGAVGAHLHSFSAGVLRSADKTWTGPLVDRGIAGTCGTVYEPLSVGFPFGTVFLDRFFRGYTFGESMQMANMYTSWMAVFVGDPLYAPYAKGMKEAQAKNRALAKDGTSALAKQVERSDWEGARRTAAELCALPPPYEKELAALLRGLGEALLKQQKYEAALGPLEALLAAAPGDRALALAVARCHLEMKKPERAIAVLETAAVPPAGADEVEAYVQCWELLARAGKEGASKMVSGFAARRAAALPKSRAAAVEKQIDEAQKRKPAPLEDLPAYDEKFVGLPSLVLANRGGWDVEILLAGPMAWSGSFRGVKGTQPKPVVLPLYPGRYRIVLLAKRGKETRAFFREAAFDLNRNYALGVDAELKLYRP
;
A
#
# COMPACT_ATOMS: atom_id res chain seq x y z
N MET A 1 -1.57 53.22 -10.17
CA MET A 1 -2.14 52.44 -11.30
C MET A 1 -1.25 51.29 -11.74
N ILE A 2 0.06 51.48 -11.96
CA ILE A 2 0.99 50.40 -12.38
C ILE A 2 1.19 49.34 -11.29
N ALA A 3 1.22 49.72 -10.01
CA ALA A 3 1.25 48.76 -8.89
C ALA A 3 -0.04 47.93 -8.74
N LEU A 4 -1.18 48.44 -9.22
CA LEU A 4 -2.46 47.70 -9.21
C LEU A 4 -2.55 46.74 -10.43
N LEU A 5 -1.93 47.09 -11.56
CA LEU A 5 -1.80 46.19 -12.72
C LEU A 5 -0.80 45.05 -12.50
N LEU A 6 0.26 45.25 -11.71
CA LEU A 6 1.19 44.18 -11.33
C LEU A 6 0.61 43.20 -10.31
N LEU A 7 -0.38 43.63 -9.51
CA LEU A 7 -1.18 42.76 -8.64
C LEU A 7 -2.26 41.97 -9.40
N LEU A 8 -2.54 42.33 -10.65
CA LEU A 8 -3.48 41.66 -11.55
C LEU A 8 -2.82 40.64 -12.50
N GLN A 9 -1.48 40.47 -12.47
CA GLN A 9 -0.74 39.54 -13.34
C GLN A 9 -0.08 38.34 -12.64
N ALA A 10 -0.48 38.00 -11.41
CA ALA A 10 -0.05 36.76 -10.76
C ALA A 10 -1.05 36.18 -9.75
N GLN A 11 -2.35 36.38 -9.96
CA GLN A 11 -3.33 35.43 -9.43
C GLN A 11 -3.51 34.31 -10.45
N GLU A 12 -2.47 33.46 -10.57
CA GLU A 12 -2.71 32.07 -10.98
C GLU A 12 -3.84 31.57 -10.08
N ARG A 13 -4.97 31.21 -10.69
CA ARG A 13 -6.19 30.79 -9.99
C ARG A 13 -5.74 29.80 -8.91
N ARG A 14 -5.91 30.14 -7.62
CA ARG A 14 -5.81 29.17 -6.52
C ARG A 14 -7.00 28.24 -6.66
N VAL A 15 -6.95 27.40 -7.68
CA VAL A 15 -7.84 26.27 -7.86
C VAL A 15 -7.59 25.38 -6.67
N ASP A 16 -8.61 25.17 -5.84
CA ASP A 16 -8.56 24.13 -4.83
C ASP A 16 -8.71 22.80 -5.58
N VAL A 17 -7.63 22.34 -6.21
CA VAL A 17 -7.59 21.15 -7.08
C VAL A 17 -8.15 19.94 -6.34
N ALA A 18 -8.05 19.92 -5.01
CA ALA A 18 -8.64 18.91 -4.14
C ALA A 18 -10.18 18.86 -4.19
N ARG A 19 -10.87 19.94 -4.59
CA ARG A 19 -12.32 19.98 -4.82
C ARG A 19 -12.73 19.59 -6.24
N GLU A 20 -11.82 19.65 -7.21
CA GLU A 20 -12.10 19.30 -8.61
C GLU A 20 -11.93 17.80 -8.89
N ILE A 21 -11.63 16.99 -7.87
CA ILE A 21 -11.34 15.55 -8.02
C ILE A 21 -12.40 14.72 -7.34
N VAL A 22 -12.81 13.64 -8.00
CA VAL A 22 -13.49 12.51 -7.40
C VAL A 22 -12.61 11.27 -7.45
N VAL A 23 -12.45 10.61 -6.31
CA VAL A 23 -11.75 9.32 -6.20
C VAL A 23 -12.79 8.21 -6.20
N VAL A 24 -12.65 7.22 -7.08
CA VAL A 24 -13.61 6.14 -7.23
C VAL A 24 -13.00 4.85 -6.69
N VAL A 25 -13.61 4.31 -5.64
CA VAL A 25 -13.15 3.09 -4.96
C VAL A 25 -14.17 1.97 -5.11
N ASN A 26 -13.69 0.73 -5.18
CA ASN A 26 -14.54 -0.46 -5.20
C ASN A 26 -14.50 -1.16 -3.82
N GLU A 27 -15.56 -1.04 -3.04
CA GLU A 27 -15.66 -1.64 -1.71
C GLU A 27 -15.64 -3.18 -1.73
N ALA A 28 -15.98 -3.80 -2.87
CA ALA A 28 -15.88 -5.24 -3.04
C ALA A 28 -14.43 -5.73 -3.20
N ALA A 29 -13.49 -4.84 -3.55
CA ALA A 29 -12.08 -5.18 -3.74
C ALA A 29 -11.25 -4.84 -2.49
N PRO A 30 -10.64 -5.84 -1.81
CA PRO A 30 -9.82 -5.60 -0.62
C PRO A 30 -8.68 -4.61 -0.89
N GLY A 31 -8.58 -3.57 -0.06
CA GLY A 31 -7.54 -2.54 -0.17
C GLY A 31 -7.87 -1.37 -1.11
N SER A 32 -8.90 -1.46 -1.95
CA SER A 32 -9.31 -0.37 -2.86
C SER A 32 -9.69 0.92 -2.11
N ALA A 33 -10.58 0.81 -1.10
CA ALA A 33 -11.00 1.96 -0.31
C ALA A 33 -9.82 2.59 0.46
N ALA A 34 -8.94 1.78 1.03
CA ALA A 34 -7.75 2.26 1.74
C ALA A 34 -6.78 2.99 0.80
N LEU A 35 -6.60 2.51 -0.43
CA LEU A 35 -5.81 3.20 -1.47
C LEU A 35 -6.43 4.55 -1.85
N GLY A 36 -7.75 4.60 -2.07
CA GLY A 36 -8.43 5.85 -2.39
C GLY A 36 -8.37 6.86 -1.25
N GLU A 37 -8.52 6.42 0.00
CA GLU A 37 -8.35 7.26 1.19
C GLU A 37 -6.90 7.73 1.37
N TYR A 38 -5.94 6.88 1.05
CA TYR A 38 -4.52 7.23 1.05
C TYR A 38 -4.22 8.34 0.04
N TYR A 39 -4.65 8.16 -1.21
CA TYR A 39 -4.48 9.16 -2.26
C TYR A 39 -5.16 10.47 -1.87
N ALA A 40 -6.39 10.38 -1.34
CA ALA A 40 -7.13 11.56 -0.89
C ALA A 40 -6.40 12.31 0.22
N ALA A 41 -5.87 11.60 1.22
CA ALA A 41 -5.07 12.22 2.28
C ALA A 41 -3.80 12.90 1.75
N ARG A 42 -3.10 12.27 0.80
CA ARG A 42 -1.84 12.80 0.24
C ARG A 42 -2.02 14.01 -0.65
N ARG A 43 -3.17 14.14 -1.32
CA ARG A 43 -3.52 15.32 -2.14
C ARG A 43 -4.45 16.31 -1.44
N GLY A 44 -4.79 16.09 -0.17
CA GLY A 44 -5.71 16.95 0.59
C GLY A 44 -7.16 16.92 0.10
N ILE A 45 -7.55 15.86 -0.63
CA ILE A 45 -8.89 15.67 -1.18
C ILE A 45 -9.87 15.36 -0.03
N PRO A 46 -10.99 16.09 0.10
CA PRO A 46 -11.98 15.81 1.13
C PRO A 46 -12.54 14.38 1.02
N LYS A 47 -12.77 13.71 2.15
CA LYS A 47 -13.39 12.37 2.16
C LYS A 47 -14.77 12.32 1.48
N THR A 48 -15.45 13.46 1.41
CA THR A 48 -16.72 13.63 0.68
C THR A 48 -16.58 13.52 -0.83
N GLN A 49 -15.36 13.58 -1.38
CA GLN A 49 -15.06 13.35 -2.79
C GLN A 49 -14.72 11.90 -3.13
N ILE A 50 -14.82 10.97 -2.16
CA ILE A 50 -14.59 9.55 -2.40
C ILE A 50 -15.93 8.88 -2.75
N CYS A 51 -16.11 8.56 -4.03
CA CYS A 51 -17.22 7.76 -4.54
C CYS A 51 -16.96 6.28 -4.23
N ARG A 52 -17.85 5.67 -3.45
CA ARG A 52 -17.77 4.25 -3.07
C ARG A 52 -18.75 3.45 -3.93
N LEU A 53 -18.20 2.49 -4.66
CA LEU A 53 -18.93 1.58 -5.55
C LEU A 53 -18.84 0.15 -5.04
N ALA A 54 -19.76 -0.70 -5.49
CA ALA A 54 -19.67 -2.15 -5.33
C ALA A 54 -19.76 -2.81 -6.72
N ALA A 55 -18.61 -3.05 -7.33
CA ALA A 55 -18.46 -3.58 -8.68
C ALA A 55 -17.67 -4.89 -8.69
N ALA A 56 -17.60 -5.55 -9.85
CA ALA A 56 -16.73 -6.71 -10.05
C ALA A 56 -15.27 -6.37 -9.69
N THR A 57 -14.54 -7.33 -9.12
CA THR A 57 -13.14 -7.13 -8.70
C THR A 57 -12.12 -7.47 -9.79
N GLY A 58 -12.55 -8.15 -10.86
CA GLY A 58 -11.74 -8.43 -12.04
C GLY A 58 -11.49 -7.19 -12.90
N GLU A 59 -10.58 -7.30 -13.88
CA GLU A 59 -10.31 -6.21 -14.83
C GLU A 59 -11.42 -6.04 -15.88
N THR A 60 -12.10 -7.13 -16.23
CA THR A 60 -13.16 -7.15 -17.25
C THR A 60 -14.53 -7.29 -16.61
N VAL A 61 -15.53 -6.57 -17.13
CA VAL A 61 -16.94 -6.63 -16.70
C VAL A 61 -17.88 -6.51 -17.91
N SER A 62 -19.09 -7.04 -17.84
CA SER A 62 -20.10 -6.89 -18.91
C SER A 62 -20.58 -5.43 -19.03
N TRP A 63 -21.16 -5.01 -20.15
CA TRP A 63 -21.72 -3.66 -20.26
C TRP A 63 -22.89 -3.40 -19.31
N PRO A 64 -23.88 -4.32 -19.17
CA PRO A 64 -24.94 -4.15 -18.19
C PRO A 64 -24.42 -3.98 -16.75
N ASP A 65 -23.40 -4.75 -16.37
CA ASP A 65 -22.81 -4.63 -15.05
C ASP A 65 -21.94 -3.39 -14.91
N CYS A 66 -21.18 -3.01 -15.93
CA CYS A 66 -20.42 -1.74 -15.96
C CYS A 66 -21.34 -0.55 -15.74
N ARG A 67 -22.44 -0.48 -16.51
CA ARG A 67 -23.43 0.59 -16.40
C ARG A 67 -24.04 0.63 -15.01
N ARG A 68 -24.56 -0.51 -14.54
CA ARG A 68 -25.26 -0.64 -13.25
C ARG A 68 -24.37 -0.41 -12.03
N THR A 69 -23.12 -0.86 -12.07
CA THR A 69 -22.23 -0.91 -10.88
C THR A 69 -21.12 0.14 -10.88
N VAL A 70 -20.81 0.73 -12.04
CA VAL A 70 -19.76 1.75 -12.19
C VAL A 70 -20.32 3.07 -12.69
N LEU A 71 -20.87 3.10 -13.91
CA LEU A 71 -21.22 4.36 -14.59
C LEU A 71 -22.41 5.07 -13.95
N ASP A 72 -23.52 4.37 -13.66
CA ASP A 72 -24.72 4.99 -13.11
C ASP A 72 -24.53 5.51 -11.67
N PRO A 73 -23.92 4.74 -10.73
CA PRO A 73 -23.67 5.27 -9.40
C PRO A 73 -22.66 6.42 -9.40
N LEU A 74 -21.64 6.38 -10.27
CA LEU A 74 -20.69 7.49 -10.43
C LEU A 74 -21.38 8.73 -11.01
N ARG A 75 -22.24 8.56 -12.02
CA ARG A 75 -23.04 9.66 -12.59
C ARG A 75 -23.91 10.31 -11.53
N GLU A 76 -24.60 9.52 -10.70
CA GLU A 76 -25.40 10.04 -9.59
C GLU A 76 -24.55 10.81 -8.57
N PHE A 77 -23.38 10.27 -8.21
CA PHE A 77 -22.44 10.94 -7.31
C PHE A 77 -21.96 12.28 -7.86
N LEU A 78 -21.71 12.37 -9.18
CA LEU A 78 -21.21 13.58 -9.83
C LEU A 78 -22.28 14.68 -9.97
N LYS A 79 -23.59 14.37 -9.95
CA LYS A 79 -24.67 15.38 -10.07
C LYS A 79 -24.59 16.50 -9.04
N THR A 80 -24.10 16.20 -7.84
CA THR A 80 -23.97 17.17 -6.74
C THR A 80 -22.59 17.83 -6.66
N ARG A 81 -21.74 17.63 -7.68
CA ARG A 81 -20.33 18.05 -7.72
C ARG A 81 -19.99 18.72 -9.06
N PRO A 82 -20.60 19.87 -9.38
CA PRO A 82 -20.44 20.52 -10.69
C PRO A 82 -19.01 20.99 -10.98
N ASP A 83 -18.19 21.19 -9.93
CA ASP A 83 -16.82 21.67 -10.05
C ASP A 83 -15.80 20.55 -10.37
N VAL A 84 -16.24 19.29 -10.47
CA VAL A 84 -15.34 18.16 -10.71
C VAL A 84 -14.88 18.12 -12.16
N LEU A 85 -13.57 18.13 -12.34
CA LEU A 85 -12.88 17.95 -13.62
C LEU A 85 -12.18 16.60 -13.70
N TYR A 86 -11.67 16.07 -12.59
CA TYR A 86 -10.86 14.86 -12.55
C TYR A 86 -11.63 13.70 -11.91
N VAL A 87 -11.54 12.53 -12.52
CA VAL A 87 -12.05 11.28 -11.92
C VAL A 87 -10.90 10.29 -11.85
N VAL A 88 -10.70 9.71 -10.65
CA VAL A 88 -9.57 8.82 -10.34
C VAL A 88 -10.10 7.47 -9.89
N PRO A 89 -10.34 6.53 -10.83
CA PRO A 89 -10.52 5.13 -10.49
C PRO A 89 -9.27 4.60 -9.79
N VAL A 90 -9.44 3.79 -8.74
CA VAL A 90 -8.31 3.13 -8.07
C VAL A 90 -8.38 1.62 -8.23
N TRP A 91 -7.29 0.95 -7.87
CA TRP A 91 -7.15 -0.51 -7.90
C TRP A 91 -8.41 -1.20 -7.38
N GLY A 92 -8.88 -2.21 -8.12
CA GLY A 92 -10.11 -2.93 -7.81
C GLY A 92 -11.34 -2.47 -8.60
N VAL A 93 -11.35 -1.25 -9.17
CA VAL A 93 -12.38 -0.85 -10.15
C VAL A 93 -12.11 -1.54 -11.49
N PRO A 94 -13.12 -2.13 -12.17
CA PRO A 94 -12.93 -2.72 -13.49
C PRO A 94 -12.25 -1.77 -14.49
N VAL A 95 -11.44 -2.32 -15.38
CA VAL A 95 -10.61 -1.56 -16.34
C VAL A 95 -11.29 -1.46 -17.69
N LYS A 96 -11.97 -2.54 -18.13
CA LYS A 96 -12.50 -2.67 -19.49
C LYS A 96 -13.81 -3.45 -19.53
N THR A 97 -14.60 -3.20 -20.56
CA THR A 97 -15.81 -3.98 -20.82
C THR A 97 -15.49 -5.24 -21.63
N SER A 98 -16.32 -6.28 -21.49
CA SER A 98 -16.26 -7.44 -22.37
C SER A 98 -16.83 -7.11 -23.75
N GLU A 99 -16.32 -7.78 -24.77
CA GLU A 99 -16.90 -7.79 -26.11
C GLU A 99 -18.28 -8.46 -26.10
N GLU A 100 -19.31 -7.76 -26.59
CA GLU A 100 -20.66 -8.31 -26.72
C GLU A 100 -21.01 -8.69 -28.17
N LYS A 101 -20.25 -8.19 -29.15
CA LYS A 101 -20.46 -8.44 -30.60
C LYS A 101 -19.20 -9.00 -31.28
N PRO A 102 -18.75 -10.23 -30.94
CA PRO A 102 -17.56 -10.84 -31.53
C PRO A 102 -17.64 -11.05 -33.04
N GLU A 103 -18.84 -11.04 -33.63
CA GLU A 103 -19.04 -11.06 -35.07
C GLU A 103 -18.49 -9.82 -35.80
N ASN A 104 -18.25 -8.72 -35.08
CA ASN A 104 -17.65 -7.50 -35.62
C ASN A 104 -16.11 -7.51 -35.52
N ASP A 105 -15.53 -8.59 -34.97
CA ASP A 105 -14.10 -8.79 -34.81
C ASP A 105 -13.48 -9.59 -35.96
N GLY A 106 -12.47 -9.01 -36.64
CA GLY A 106 -11.68 -9.66 -37.68
C GLY A 106 -11.56 -8.88 -39.01
N GLY A 107 -10.31 -8.69 -39.46
CA GLY A 107 -9.94 -8.52 -40.88
C GLY A 107 -10.54 -7.32 -41.63
N ALA A 108 -10.28 -6.10 -41.18
CA ALA A 108 -10.62 -4.88 -41.92
C ALA A 108 -9.42 -4.36 -42.74
N ASP A 109 -9.68 -4.05 -44.01
CA ASP A 109 -8.73 -3.42 -44.94
C ASP A 109 -8.59 -1.90 -44.74
N THR A 110 -9.47 -1.30 -43.92
CA THR A 110 -9.51 0.13 -43.61
C THR A 110 -9.81 0.35 -42.13
N TYR A 111 -9.34 1.48 -41.57
CA TYR A 111 -9.64 1.84 -40.18
C TYR A 111 -11.15 1.96 -39.92
N GLY A 112 -11.93 2.52 -40.84
CA GLY A 112 -13.38 2.68 -40.65
C GLY A 112 -14.10 1.33 -40.48
N LYS A 113 -13.75 0.31 -41.27
CA LYS A 113 -14.34 -1.03 -41.12
C LYS A 113 -13.86 -1.74 -39.86
N PHE A 114 -12.65 -1.44 -39.39
CA PHE A 114 -12.17 -1.94 -38.10
C PHE A 114 -12.91 -1.26 -36.95
N VAL A 115 -13.17 0.03 -37.02
CA VAL A 115 -13.75 0.72 -35.88
C VAL A 115 -15.24 0.44 -35.73
N ALA A 116 -15.95 0.32 -36.85
CA ALA A 116 -17.38 0.13 -36.88
C ALA A 116 -17.85 -1.18 -36.22
N GLY A 117 -18.90 -1.10 -35.43
CA GLY A 117 -19.59 -2.21 -34.76
C GLY A 117 -18.95 -2.66 -33.45
N ARG A 118 -17.76 -2.17 -33.10
CA ARG A 118 -17.07 -2.54 -31.85
C ARG A 118 -17.65 -1.78 -30.68
N ASP A 119 -18.03 -2.51 -29.64
CA ASP A 119 -18.64 -1.95 -28.45
C ASP A 119 -17.81 -2.13 -27.19
N TYR A 120 -16.68 -2.86 -27.20
CA TYR A 120 -15.80 -2.95 -26.04
C TYR A 120 -14.85 -1.75 -25.94
N ALA A 121 -14.58 -1.28 -24.73
CA ALA A 121 -13.74 -0.11 -24.51
C ALA A 121 -13.01 -0.16 -23.15
N CYS A 122 -12.05 0.74 -22.96
CA CYS A 122 -11.57 1.08 -21.64
C CYS A 122 -12.65 1.89 -20.90
N ILE A 123 -13.02 1.43 -19.69
CA ILE A 123 -14.04 2.08 -18.86
C ILE A 123 -13.64 3.51 -18.51
N ASP A 124 -12.34 3.81 -18.40
CA ASP A 124 -11.85 5.16 -18.11
C ASP A 124 -12.21 6.16 -19.23
N ARG A 125 -12.27 5.71 -20.49
CA ARG A 125 -12.71 6.53 -21.63
C ARG A 125 -14.23 6.70 -21.67
N GLU A 126 -14.98 5.76 -21.10
CA GLU A 126 -16.43 5.94 -20.88
C GLU A 126 -16.72 6.91 -19.75
N ILE A 127 -15.92 6.86 -18.68
CA ILE A 127 -15.99 7.82 -17.57
C ILE A 127 -15.69 9.24 -18.06
N GLU A 128 -14.72 9.42 -18.97
CA GLU A 128 -14.39 10.70 -19.60
C GLU A 128 -15.63 11.38 -20.20
N LEU A 129 -16.52 10.58 -20.82
CA LEU A 129 -17.68 11.06 -21.55
C LEU A 129 -18.96 11.18 -20.71
N LEU A 130 -18.95 10.82 -19.42
CA LEU A 130 -20.16 10.75 -18.57
C LEU A 130 -21.03 12.02 -18.50
N LYS A 131 -20.51 13.19 -18.90
CA LYS A 131 -21.26 14.45 -18.99
C LYS A 131 -22.23 14.50 -20.18
N LYS A 132 -22.08 13.61 -21.15
CA LYS A 132 -22.83 13.60 -22.41
C LYS A 132 -23.25 12.17 -22.73
N ASP A 133 -24.39 12.02 -23.39
CA ASP A 133 -24.76 10.74 -23.98
C ASP A 133 -23.99 10.56 -25.30
N HIS A 134 -23.58 9.32 -25.57
CA HIS A 134 -22.88 8.93 -26.79
C HIS A 134 -23.24 7.49 -27.18
N GLU A 135 -23.04 7.18 -28.46
CA GLU A 135 -23.23 5.83 -28.99
C GLU A 135 -22.02 4.95 -28.70
N LEU A 136 -22.27 3.68 -28.39
CA LEU A 136 -21.24 2.64 -28.22
C LEU A 136 -21.01 1.93 -29.55
N ASP A 137 -20.42 2.67 -30.50
CA ASP A 137 -20.09 2.18 -31.83
C ASP A 137 -18.73 2.74 -32.27
N GLY A 138 -17.68 2.00 -31.92
CA GLY A 138 -16.32 2.38 -32.25
C GLY A 138 -15.78 3.54 -31.43
N TRP A 139 -14.70 4.15 -31.94
CA TRP A 139 -14.08 5.29 -31.30
C TRP A 139 -14.85 6.59 -31.53
N LEU A 140 -14.59 7.57 -30.67
CA LEU A 140 -14.99 8.97 -30.85
C LEU A 140 -13.74 9.86 -30.86
N ALA A 141 -13.73 10.89 -31.70
CA ALA A 141 -12.61 11.84 -31.71
C ALA A 141 -12.55 12.62 -30.40
N SER A 142 -11.36 12.68 -29.78
CA SER A 142 -11.14 13.46 -28.56
C SER A 142 -11.28 14.95 -28.85
N ALA A 143 -12.12 15.64 -28.08
CA ALA A 143 -12.34 17.08 -28.18
C ALA A 143 -11.11 17.92 -27.76
N THR A 144 -10.14 17.31 -27.09
CA THR A 144 -8.97 17.97 -26.50
C THR A 144 -7.65 17.51 -27.11
N PHE A 145 -7.69 16.62 -28.10
CA PHE A 145 -6.48 16.16 -28.78
C PHE A 145 -5.69 17.33 -29.36
N ARG A 146 -4.39 17.38 -29.03
CA ARG A 146 -3.44 18.46 -29.37
C ARG A 146 -3.82 19.85 -28.85
N ALA A 147 -4.77 19.96 -27.92
CA ALA A 147 -5.03 21.24 -27.26
C ALA A 147 -3.73 21.81 -26.67
N ASP A 148 -3.59 23.12 -26.70
CA ASP A 148 -2.45 23.85 -26.12
C ASP A 148 -2.94 24.89 -25.10
N ARG A 149 -3.87 24.46 -24.27
CA ARG A 149 -4.42 25.21 -23.13
C ARG A 149 -4.83 24.22 -22.06
N ARG A 150 -5.02 24.70 -20.82
CA ARG A 150 -5.58 23.86 -19.75
C ARG A 150 -6.96 23.33 -20.15
N ILE A 151 -7.24 22.10 -19.74
CA ILE A 151 -8.57 21.51 -19.89
C ILE A 151 -9.45 22.11 -18.81
N THR A 152 -10.68 22.46 -19.17
CA THR A 152 -11.62 23.11 -18.26
C THR A 152 -12.98 22.41 -18.28
N LEU A 153 -13.88 22.80 -17.39
CA LEU A 153 -15.21 22.20 -17.30
C LEU A 153 -16.03 22.43 -18.59
N GLU A 154 -15.76 23.51 -19.32
CA GLU A 154 -16.41 23.86 -20.60
C GLU A 154 -16.10 22.87 -21.73
N ASP A 155 -15.01 22.10 -21.64
CA ASP A 155 -14.70 21.02 -22.59
C ASP A 155 -15.76 19.90 -22.53
N GLY A 156 -16.53 19.85 -21.44
CA GLY A 156 -17.65 18.92 -21.27
C GLY A 156 -17.19 17.45 -21.23
N ILE A 157 -15.99 17.22 -20.72
CA ILE A 157 -15.40 15.91 -20.41
C ILE A 157 -14.93 15.86 -18.94
N TYR A 158 -14.52 14.68 -18.48
CA TYR A 158 -13.68 14.50 -17.30
C TYR A 158 -12.27 14.08 -17.71
N VAL A 159 -11.25 14.57 -17.00
CA VAL A 159 -9.87 14.07 -17.13
C VAL A 159 -9.75 12.82 -16.26
N VAL A 160 -9.57 11.66 -16.90
CA VAL A 160 -9.53 10.36 -16.21
C VAL A 160 -8.13 9.76 -16.29
N SER A 161 -7.56 9.47 -15.12
CA SER A 161 -6.34 8.67 -14.96
C SER A 161 -6.48 7.82 -13.71
N ARG A 162 -6.16 6.54 -13.80
CA ARG A 162 -6.36 5.61 -12.69
C ARG A 162 -5.09 5.36 -11.88
N LEU A 163 -5.29 5.00 -10.62
CA LEU A 163 -4.24 4.49 -9.72
C LEU A 163 -4.42 2.98 -9.59
N ASP A 164 -3.82 2.22 -10.50
CA ASP A 164 -3.98 0.76 -10.61
C ASP A 164 -2.65 0.12 -11.05
N GLY A 165 -2.58 -1.20 -11.03
CA GLY A 165 -1.37 -1.97 -11.35
C GLY A 165 -1.40 -3.36 -10.72
N PRO A 166 -0.27 -4.08 -10.68
CA PRO A 166 -0.21 -5.48 -10.22
C PRO A 166 -0.74 -5.72 -8.81
N GLY A 167 -0.80 -4.68 -7.98
CA GLY A 167 -1.41 -4.74 -6.66
C GLY A 167 -1.60 -3.36 -6.06
N VAL A 168 -2.26 -3.32 -4.89
CA VAL A 168 -2.52 -2.09 -4.13
C VAL A 168 -1.23 -1.32 -3.82
N GLU A 169 -0.15 -2.01 -3.44
CA GLU A 169 1.13 -1.35 -3.14
C GLU A 169 1.79 -0.75 -4.38
N ALA A 170 1.66 -1.39 -5.54
CA ALA A 170 2.18 -0.85 -6.80
C ALA A 170 1.39 0.40 -7.22
N ALA A 171 0.07 0.36 -7.08
CA ALA A 171 -0.79 1.52 -7.33
C ALA A 171 -0.53 2.67 -6.33
N ARG A 172 -0.26 2.34 -5.06
CA ARG A 172 0.17 3.30 -4.04
C ARG A 172 1.51 3.96 -4.40
N ALA A 173 2.44 3.18 -4.95
CA ALA A 173 3.75 3.67 -5.36
C ALA A 173 3.67 4.72 -6.48
N LEU A 174 2.66 4.68 -7.37
CA LEU A 174 2.43 5.74 -8.37
C LEU A 174 2.30 7.11 -7.70
N VAL A 175 1.47 7.20 -6.66
CA VAL A 175 1.24 8.44 -5.88
C VAL A 175 2.52 8.89 -5.19
N ASP A 176 3.21 7.95 -4.55
CA ASP A 176 4.45 8.24 -3.84
C ASP A 176 5.56 8.72 -4.77
N ASN A 177 5.69 8.11 -5.95
CA ASN A 177 6.68 8.49 -6.94
C ASN A 177 6.33 9.82 -7.61
N ALA A 178 5.05 10.13 -7.83
CA ALA A 178 4.61 11.44 -8.30
C ALA A 178 4.96 12.55 -7.29
N ILE A 179 4.58 12.39 -6.02
CA ILE A 179 4.89 13.37 -4.97
C ILE A 179 6.41 13.50 -4.77
N PHE A 180 7.15 12.40 -4.88
CA PHE A 180 8.62 12.45 -4.85
C PHE A 180 9.18 13.28 -6.00
N GLY A 181 8.73 13.05 -7.23
CA GLY A 181 9.15 13.80 -8.41
C GLY A 181 8.82 15.28 -8.32
N GLU A 182 7.68 15.64 -7.72
CA GLU A 182 7.33 17.03 -7.43
C GLU A 182 8.25 17.64 -6.35
N THR A 183 8.54 16.89 -5.30
CA THR A 183 9.28 17.38 -4.13
C THR A 183 10.77 17.55 -4.42
N TYR A 184 11.37 16.59 -5.12
CA TYR A 184 12.81 16.49 -5.33
C TYR A 184 13.23 16.62 -6.80
N GLY A 185 12.29 16.69 -7.74
CA GLY A 185 12.56 16.67 -9.18
C GLY A 185 12.79 15.26 -9.71
N VAL A 186 12.74 15.11 -11.03
CA VAL A 186 12.99 13.85 -11.73
C VAL A 186 14.40 13.89 -12.30
N GLY A 187 15.34 13.19 -11.64
CA GLY A 187 16.73 13.12 -12.07
C GLY A 187 17.01 11.82 -12.82
N GLY A 188 17.60 11.91 -14.01
CA GLY A 188 17.94 10.74 -14.83
C GLY A 188 18.09 11.10 -16.31
N VAL A 189 18.14 10.08 -17.15
CA VAL A 189 18.31 10.19 -18.60
C VAL A 189 17.02 9.76 -19.30
N CYS A 190 16.64 10.42 -20.39
CA CYS A 190 15.52 9.99 -21.21
C CYS A 190 15.95 8.83 -22.13
N LEU A 191 15.09 7.84 -22.32
CA LEU A 191 15.30 6.73 -23.25
C LEU A 191 14.20 6.76 -24.32
N LEU A 192 14.62 6.87 -25.58
CA LEU A 192 13.78 6.73 -26.76
C LEU A 192 14.19 5.45 -27.50
N ASP A 193 13.23 4.58 -27.77
CA ASP A 193 13.43 3.27 -28.41
C ASP A 193 12.49 3.17 -29.62
N THR A 194 13.04 3.47 -30.81
CA THR A 194 12.36 3.37 -32.11
C THR A 194 12.99 2.27 -32.96
N ARG A 195 12.38 1.92 -34.09
CA ARG A 195 12.73 0.70 -34.84
C ARG A 195 13.44 0.91 -36.17
N GLY A 196 13.83 2.14 -36.53
CA GLY A 196 14.52 2.34 -37.81
C GLY A 196 13.60 2.25 -39.04
N LEU A 197 12.26 2.24 -38.87
CA LEU A 197 11.32 2.05 -39.97
C LEU A 197 11.24 3.29 -40.87
N LYS A 198 11.11 3.03 -42.17
CA LYS A 198 10.84 4.06 -43.19
C LYS A 198 9.38 4.49 -43.09
N GLN A 199 9.02 5.62 -43.69
CA GLN A 199 7.64 6.10 -43.71
C GLN A 199 6.77 5.33 -44.73
N ASP A 200 6.64 4.02 -44.54
CA ASP A 200 5.79 3.13 -45.33
C ASP A 200 4.70 2.47 -44.46
N GLY A 201 3.45 2.62 -44.89
CA GLY A 201 2.29 2.13 -44.14
C GLY A 201 2.10 2.78 -42.76
N SER A 202 1.21 2.20 -41.96
CA SER A 202 0.83 2.74 -40.64
C SER A 202 1.99 2.70 -39.64
N TYR A 203 2.75 1.59 -39.59
CA TYR A 203 3.84 1.43 -38.63
C TYR A 203 5.00 2.38 -38.95
N GLY A 204 5.41 2.47 -40.21
CA GLY A 204 6.42 3.44 -40.63
C GLY A 204 6.09 4.88 -40.28
N GLY A 205 4.82 5.28 -40.45
CA GLY A 205 4.33 6.60 -40.05
C GLY A 205 4.44 6.87 -38.54
N ILE A 206 4.13 5.87 -37.71
CA ILE A 206 4.24 5.99 -36.25
C ILE A 206 5.70 6.02 -35.79
N ASP A 207 6.59 5.22 -36.37
CA ASP A 207 8.02 5.24 -36.05
C ASP A 207 8.64 6.62 -36.31
N VAL A 208 8.30 7.22 -37.46
CA VAL A 208 8.77 8.56 -37.84
C VAL A 208 8.21 9.63 -36.89
N GLU A 209 6.95 9.52 -36.48
CA GLU A 209 6.38 10.41 -35.47
C GLU A 209 7.09 10.26 -34.11
N MET A 210 7.37 9.03 -33.68
CA MET A 210 8.07 8.77 -32.42
C MET A 210 9.49 9.34 -32.41
N ARG A 211 10.22 9.33 -33.54
CA ARG A 211 11.56 9.97 -33.62
C ARG A 211 11.53 11.46 -33.30
N GLU A 212 10.40 12.14 -33.51
CA GLU A 212 10.27 13.57 -33.20
C GLU A 212 10.30 13.85 -31.69
N ILE A 213 10.14 12.82 -30.84
CA ILE A 213 10.34 12.92 -29.39
C ILE A 213 11.77 13.38 -29.07
N ALA A 214 12.78 12.99 -29.86
CA ALA A 214 14.15 13.46 -29.68
C ALA A 214 14.24 15.00 -29.69
N LYS A 215 13.51 15.66 -30.63
CA LYS A 215 13.45 17.13 -30.71
C LYS A 215 12.70 17.74 -29.54
N VAL A 216 11.76 17.02 -28.92
CA VAL A 216 11.13 17.45 -27.67
C VAL A 216 12.18 17.44 -26.55
N TYR A 217 12.93 16.35 -26.38
CA TYR A 217 14.00 16.29 -25.37
C TYR A 217 15.05 17.38 -25.55
N GLU A 218 15.53 17.61 -26.78
CA GLU A 218 16.49 18.67 -27.10
C GLU A 218 15.98 20.07 -26.72
N ARG A 219 14.73 20.37 -27.07
CA ARG A 219 14.10 21.68 -26.81
C ARG A 219 14.02 22.01 -25.32
N PHE A 220 13.77 21.00 -24.49
CA PHE A 220 13.72 21.17 -23.03
C PHE A 220 15.07 20.92 -22.34
N GLY A 221 16.12 20.61 -23.10
CA GLY A 221 17.48 20.44 -22.60
C GLY A 221 17.67 19.15 -21.78
N PHE A 222 16.92 18.10 -22.07
CA PHE A 222 17.09 16.80 -21.42
C PHE A 222 18.24 16.00 -22.06
N GLU A 223 19.05 15.35 -21.23
CA GLU A 223 19.95 14.30 -21.69
C GLU A 223 19.09 13.09 -22.12
N PHE A 224 19.32 12.58 -23.33
CA PHE A 224 18.60 11.42 -23.82
C PHE A 224 19.50 10.46 -24.60
N ARG A 225 19.07 9.20 -24.63
CA ARG A 225 19.60 8.13 -25.48
C ARG A 225 18.51 7.71 -26.43
N HIS A 226 18.84 7.62 -27.70
CA HIS A 226 17.95 7.18 -28.75
C HIS A 226 18.52 5.91 -29.38
N ASP A 227 17.84 4.79 -29.17
CA ASP A 227 18.05 3.58 -29.96
C ASP A 227 17.05 3.59 -31.12
N ASP A 228 17.55 3.46 -32.34
CA ASP A 228 16.74 3.44 -33.58
C ASP A 228 16.94 2.12 -34.35
N ALA A 229 17.37 1.08 -33.63
CA ALA A 229 17.55 -0.26 -34.18
C ALA A 229 16.26 -1.09 -34.10
N GLU A 230 16.11 -2.06 -34.99
CA GLU A 230 14.92 -2.93 -35.02
C GLU A 230 14.63 -3.68 -33.69
N PRO A 231 15.64 -4.23 -32.97
CA PRO A 231 15.42 -4.95 -31.72
C PRO A 231 15.07 -3.99 -30.56
N VAL A 232 14.04 -4.35 -29.78
CA VAL A 232 13.63 -3.58 -28.60
C VAL A 232 14.72 -3.54 -27.53
N VAL A 233 14.93 -2.35 -26.97
CA VAL A 233 15.90 -2.13 -25.89
C VAL A 233 15.50 -2.92 -24.63
N LYS A 234 16.49 -3.62 -24.06
CA LYS A 234 16.36 -4.16 -22.70
C LYS A 234 16.53 -3.03 -21.69
N LEU A 235 15.48 -2.65 -20.96
CA LEU A 235 15.52 -1.47 -20.08
C LEU A 235 16.68 -1.51 -19.08
N GLY A 236 17.04 -2.69 -18.57
CA GLY A 236 18.15 -2.87 -17.63
C GLY A 236 19.53 -2.46 -18.16
N THR A 237 19.74 -2.37 -19.47
CA THR A 237 21.02 -1.91 -20.05
C THR A 237 21.17 -0.39 -20.02
N HIS A 238 20.09 0.32 -19.68
CA HIS A 238 20.03 1.77 -19.60
C HIS A 238 19.49 2.17 -18.21
N PRO A 239 20.30 2.14 -17.14
CA PRO A 239 19.83 2.51 -15.80
C PRO A 239 19.53 4.01 -15.70
N ASN A 240 18.85 4.41 -14.62
CA ASN A 240 18.52 5.81 -14.30
C ASN A 240 17.58 6.50 -15.31
N GLN A 241 16.58 5.77 -15.80
CA GLN A 241 15.60 6.31 -16.75
C GLN A 241 14.63 7.28 -16.07
N ALA A 242 14.64 8.54 -16.51
CA ALA A 242 13.71 9.58 -16.09
C ALA A 242 12.45 9.64 -16.96
N HIS A 243 12.63 9.47 -18.27
CA HIS A 243 11.53 9.39 -19.24
C HIS A 243 11.77 8.24 -20.19
N TYR A 244 10.75 7.46 -20.51
CA TYR A 244 10.86 6.34 -21.44
C TYR A 244 9.76 6.38 -22.50
N TRP A 245 10.13 6.20 -23.77
CA TRP A 245 9.15 5.96 -24.83
C TRP A 245 9.71 4.93 -25.80
N GLY A 246 9.02 3.80 -25.97
CA GLY A 246 9.51 2.71 -26.80
C GLY A 246 8.43 1.94 -27.56
N TRP A 247 8.84 1.12 -28.54
CA TRP A 247 7.98 0.15 -29.27
C TRP A 247 8.88 -0.83 -30.07
N TYR A 248 8.47 -2.00 -30.56
CA TYR A 248 7.17 -2.66 -30.53
C TYR A 248 7.37 -4.14 -30.16
N ALA A 249 7.33 -4.48 -28.88
CA ALA A 249 7.37 -5.86 -28.38
C ALA A 249 6.13 -6.19 -27.55
N GLY A 250 5.74 -7.47 -27.54
CA GLY A 250 4.54 -7.93 -26.83
C GLY A 250 4.65 -7.79 -25.30
N ASP A 251 5.78 -8.23 -24.77
CA ASP A 251 6.06 -8.25 -23.32
C ASP A 251 7.29 -7.43 -22.98
N VAL A 252 7.29 -6.91 -21.75
CA VAL A 252 8.34 -6.10 -21.16
C VAL A 252 9.73 -6.74 -21.31
N GLN A 253 10.69 -5.95 -21.80
CA GLN A 253 12.10 -6.35 -21.92
C GLN A 253 12.92 -5.81 -20.74
N ALA A 254 12.62 -6.29 -19.53
CA ALA A 254 13.33 -5.86 -18.32
C ALA A 254 13.35 -6.94 -17.25
N THR A 255 14.44 -7.04 -16.50
CA THR A 255 14.53 -7.94 -15.37
C THR A 255 13.62 -7.50 -14.22
N PRO A 256 13.19 -8.41 -13.32
CA PRO A 256 12.33 -8.05 -12.18
C PRO A 256 12.94 -7.09 -11.17
N ASP A 257 14.27 -6.95 -11.12
CA ASP A 257 15.02 -6.06 -10.23
C ASP A 257 15.26 -4.66 -10.81
N PHE A 258 15.05 -4.47 -12.12
CA PHE A 258 15.13 -3.15 -12.76
C PHE A 258 14.15 -2.18 -12.12
N ARG A 259 14.57 -0.94 -11.87
CA ARG A 259 13.71 0.12 -11.35
C ARG A 259 13.93 1.41 -12.12
N PHE A 260 12.85 2.13 -12.39
CA PHE A 260 12.89 3.51 -12.85
C PHE A 260 13.37 4.44 -11.73
N VAL A 261 13.85 5.62 -12.10
CA VAL A 261 14.05 6.67 -11.10
C VAL A 261 12.68 7.13 -10.59
N ARG A 262 12.63 7.58 -9.33
CA ARG A 262 11.38 8.03 -8.74
C ARG A 262 10.88 9.29 -9.46
N GLY A 263 9.60 9.32 -9.78
CA GLY A 263 9.00 10.38 -10.57
C GLY A 263 9.08 10.15 -12.09
N ALA A 264 9.67 9.04 -12.56
CA ALA A 264 9.74 8.76 -13.98
C ALA A 264 8.35 8.62 -14.62
N VAL A 265 8.23 9.01 -15.88
CA VAL A 265 7.05 8.69 -16.71
C VAL A 265 7.49 8.03 -18.00
N GLY A 266 6.61 7.25 -18.61
CA GLY A 266 6.93 6.65 -19.88
C GLY A 266 5.91 5.64 -20.35
N ALA A 267 6.07 5.14 -21.56
CA ALA A 267 5.17 4.19 -22.16
C ALA A 267 5.90 3.28 -23.16
N HIS A 268 5.30 2.12 -23.43
CA HIS A 268 5.70 1.27 -24.54
C HIS A 268 4.50 1.04 -25.45
N LEU A 269 4.58 1.50 -26.70
CA LEU A 269 3.54 1.30 -27.69
C LEU A 269 3.51 -0.19 -28.05
N HIS A 270 2.46 -0.85 -27.62
CA HIS A 270 2.06 -2.19 -28.04
C HIS A 270 0.53 -2.30 -27.97
N SER A 271 -0.11 -2.94 -28.96
CA SER A 271 -1.57 -2.99 -29.06
C SER A 271 -2.29 -3.52 -27.82
N PHE A 272 -1.67 -4.42 -27.06
CA PHE A 272 -2.25 -4.96 -25.82
C PHE A 272 -1.37 -4.61 -24.61
N SER A 273 -0.67 -3.48 -24.66
CA SER A 273 0.23 -2.99 -23.62
C SER A 273 -0.42 -2.92 -22.22
N ALA A 274 -1.74 -2.78 -22.11
CA ALA A 274 -2.51 -2.85 -20.85
C ALA A 274 -3.58 -3.95 -20.87
N GLY A 275 -3.40 -5.00 -21.68
CA GLY A 275 -4.37 -6.09 -21.83
C GLY A 275 -4.60 -6.87 -20.54
N VAL A 276 -3.60 -6.92 -19.66
CA VAL A 276 -3.65 -7.50 -18.30
C VAL A 276 -2.92 -6.56 -17.35
N LEU A 277 -3.58 -5.47 -16.93
CA LEU A 277 -2.96 -4.37 -16.18
C LEU A 277 -2.43 -4.81 -14.80
N ARG A 278 -3.07 -5.80 -14.18
CA ARG A 278 -2.73 -6.30 -12.83
C ARG A 278 -1.76 -7.48 -12.85
N SER A 279 -0.95 -7.59 -13.91
CA SER A 279 0.20 -8.51 -13.98
C SER A 279 1.51 -7.73 -13.89
N ALA A 280 2.47 -8.23 -13.10
CA ALA A 280 3.79 -7.63 -12.92
C ALA A 280 4.79 -7.99 -14.04
N ASP A 281 4.45 -8.97 -14.88
CA ASP A 281 5.35 -9.65 -15.80
C ASP A 281 4.81 -9.80 -17.23
N LYS A 282 3.51 -9.63 -17.47
CA LYS A 282 2.89 -9.68 -18.81
C LYS A 282 2.64 -8.30 -19.36
N THR A 283 2.74 -8.15 -20.67
CA THR A 283 2.54 -6.89 -21.41
C THR A 283 3.53 -5.81 -20.96
N TRP A 284 3.12 -4.55 -20.85
CA TRP A 284 4.02 -3.44 -20.51
C TRP A 284 3.51 -2.56 -19.36
N THR A 285 2.23 -2.19 -19.35
CA THR A 285 1.71 -1.17 -18.42
C THR A 285 1.83 -1.63 -16.97
N GLY A 286 1.31 -2.81 -16.61
CA GLY A 286 1.46 -3.38 -15.28
C GLY A 286 2.93 -3.57 -14.85
N PRO A 287 3.78 -4.17 -15.71
CA PRO A 287 5.21 -4.29 -15.44
C PRO A 287 5.98 -2.97 -15.26
N LEU A 288 5.62 -1.90 -15.98
CA LEU A 288 6.22 -0.57 -15.80
C LEU A 288 5.83 0.04 -14.43
N VAL A 289 4.57 -0.17 -14.00
CA VAL A 289 4.12 0.20 -12.65
C VAL A 289 4.89 -0.58 -11.58
N ASP A 290 5.07 -1.90 -11.74
CA ASP A 290 5.86 -2.74 -10.84
C ASP A 290 7.33 -2.25 -10.71
N ARG A 291 7.87 -1.73 -11.81
CA ARG A 291 9.23 -1.17 -11.90
C ARG A 291 9.35 0.23 -11.31
N GLY A 292 8.29 0.77 -10.70
CA GLY A 292 8.34 2.00 -9.91
C GLY A 292 8.21 3.29 -10.72
N ILE A 293 7.55 3.24 -11.88
CA ILE A 293 7.20 4.46 -12.61
C ILE A 293 6.17 5.29 -11.82
N ALA A 294 6.09 6.60 -12.08
CA ALA A 294 5.07 7.49 -11.51
C ALA A 294 3.84 7.65 -12.42
N GLY A 295 4.01 7.43 -13.73
CA GLY A 295 2.93 7.49 -14.70
C GLY A 295 3.27 6.76 -16.01
N THR A 296 2.29 6.05 -16.57
CA THR A 296 2.37 5.34 -17.85
C THR A 296 1.02 5.35 -18.55
N CYS A 297 0.99 5.00 -19.83
CA CYS A 297 -0.24 4.68 -20.54
C CYS A 297 -0.12 3.34 -21.27
N GLY A 298 -1.27 2.81 -21.69
CA GLY A 298 -1.35 1.59 -22.49
C GLY A 298 -2.73 1.43 -23.09
N THR A 299 -2.97 0.27 -23.71
CA THR A 299 -4.24 -0.05 -24.38
C THR A 299 -4.77 -1.41 -23.94
N VAL A 300 -6.05 -1.44 -23.55
CA VAL A 300 -6.70 -2.60 -22.93
C VAL A 300 -7.13 -3.69 -23.92
N TYR A 301 -7.25 -3.30 -25.19
CA TYR A 301 -7.46 -4.10 -26.40
C TYR A 301 -6.76 -3.42 -27.58
N GLU A 302 -6.83 -4.02 -28.77
CA GLU A 302 -6.24 -3.49 -30.01
C GLU A 302 -6.72 -2.06 -30.31
N PRO A 303 -5.83 -1.05 -30.29
CA PRO A 303 -6.19 0.34 -30.50
C PRO A 303 -6.15 0.77 -31.97
N LEU A 304 -5.52 -0.01 -32.86
CA LEU A 304 -4.78 0.49 -34.02
C LEU A 304 -3.65 1.45 -33.58
N SER A 305 -2.55 1.53 -34.32
CA SER A 305 -1.40 2.33 -33.85
C SER A 305 -1.72 3.81 -33.61
N VAL A 306 -2.71 4.35 -34.32
CA VAL A 306 -3.21 5.73 -34.15
C VAL A 306 -4.09 5.94 -32.91
N GLY A 307 -4.59 4.86 -32.30
CA GLY A 307 -5.35 4.87 -31.05
C GLY A 307 -4.49 4.81 -29.80
N PHE A 308 -3.17 4.68 -29.93
CA PHE A 308 -2.24 4.83 -28.82
C PHE A 308 -1.93 6.32 -28.57
N PRO A 309 -1.75 6.78 -27.32
CA PRO A 309 -1.40 8.17 -27.04
C PRO A 309 -0.10 8.63 -27.72
N PHE A 310 -0.09 9.84 -28.27
CA PHE A 310 1.04 10.40 -29.00
C PHE A 310 2.12 10.93 -28.06
N GLY A 311 3.30 10.29 -28.04
CA GLY A 311 4.39 10.63 -27.13
C GLY A 311 4.94 12.04 -27.33
N THR A 312 4.99 12.53 -28.57
CA THR A 312 5.43 13.90 -28.87
C THR A 312 4.54 14.95 -28.21
N VAL A 313 3.23 14.73 -28.21
CA VAL A 313 2.24 15.63 -27.60
C VAL A 313 2.31 15.51 -26.08
N PHE A 314 2.29 14.28 -25.55
CA PHE A 314 2.35 14.05 -24.10
C PHE A 314 3.59 14.71 -23.48
N LEU A 315 4.78 14.42 -24.00
CA LEU A 315 6.03 14.91 -23.41
C LEU A 315 6.17 16.43 -23.54
N ASP A 316 5.76 17.03 -24.67
CA ASP A 316 5.77 18.49 -24.82
C ASP A 316 4.87 19.17 -23.77
N ARG A 317 3.63 18.70 -23.60
CA ARG A 317 2.71 19.26 -22.58
C ARG A 317 3.25 19.01 -21.17
N PHE A 318 3.71 17.81 -20.88
CA PHE A 318 4.21 17.47 -19.56
C PHE A 318 5.42 18.33 -19.16
N PHE A 319 6.38 18.55 -20.07
CA PHE A 319 7.56 19.39 -19.81
C PHE A 319 7.27 20.88 -19.75
N ARG A 320 6.15 21.34 -20.31
CA ARG A 320 5.65 22.71 -20.13
C ARG A 320 4.94 22.93 -18.80
N GLY A 321 4.77 21.89 -18.00
CA GLY A 321 4.20 21.96 -16.66
C GLY A 321 2.69 21.69 -16.60
N TYR A 322 2.08 21.16 -17.66
CA TYR A 322 0.75 20.56 -17.58
C TYR A 322 0.78 19.34 -16.66
N THR A 323 -0.36 18.96 -16.08
CA THR A 323 -0.41 17.76 -15.25
C THR A 323 -0.31 16.50 -16.12
N PHE A 324 0.06 15.36 -15.53
CA PHE A 324 0.10 14.08 -16.20
C PHE A 324 -1.25 13.75 -16.87
N GLY A 325 -2.36 13.92 -16.13
CA GLY A 325 -3.69 13.65 -16.65
C GLY A 325 -4.08 14.53 -17.84
N GLU A 326 -3.84 15.84 -17.75
CA GLU A 326 -4.09 16.77 -18.86
C GLU A 326 -3.22 16.43 -20.08
N SER A 327 -1.93 16.17 -19.85
CA SER A 327 -0.97 15.87 -20.92
C SER A 327 -1.34 14.60 -21.67
N MET A 328 -1.73 13.55 -20.96
CA MET A 328 -2.21 12.29 -21.56
C MET A 328 -3.52 12.49 -22.31
N GLN A 329 -4.45 13.27 -21.75
CA GLN A 329 -5.71 13.58 -22.40
C GLN A 329 -5.50 14.35 -23.72
N MET A 330 -4.59 15.31 -23.76
CA MET A 330 -4.21 16.04 -24.97
C MET A 330 -3.45 15.18 -25.98
N ALA A 331 -2.73 14.16 -25.52
CA ALA A 331 -2.02 13.21 -26.36
C ALA A 331 -2.91 12.12 -26.96
N ASN A 332 -4.12 11.94 -26.44
CA ASN A 332 -5.03 10.89 -26.85
C ASN A 332 -5.98 11.36 -27.95
N MET A 333 -5.91 10.70 -29.11
CA MET A 333 -6.70 11.07 -30.30
C MET A 333 -8.15 10.59 -30.21
N TYR A 334 -8.39 9.46 -29.54
CA TYR A 334 -9.67 8.76 -29.54
C TYR A 334 -10.15 8.40 -28.14
N THR A 335 -11.42 8.68 -27.85
CA THR A 335 -12.13 8.28 -26.63
C THR A 335 -13.25 7.29 -26.97
N SER A 336 -13.93 6.74 -25.95
CA SER A 336 -14.75 5.52 -26.08
C SER A 336 -13.98 4.39 -26.80
N TRP A 337 -12.70 4.24 -26.45
CA TRP A 337 -11.76 3.34 -27.11
C TRP A 337 -10.78 2.74 -26.10
N MET A 338 -9.60 2.30 -26.56
CA MET A 338 -8.79 1.35 -25.78
C MET A 338 -7.78 1.98 -24.81
N ALA A 339 -7.52 3.28 -24.89
CA ALA A 339 -6.46 3.92 -24.11
C ALA A 339 -6.78 3.99 -22.60
N VAL A 340 -5.81 3.61 -21.78
CA VAL A 340 -5.84 3.75 -20.31
C VAL A 340 -4.61 4.55 -19.85
N PHE A 341 -4.83 5.49 -18.93
CA PHE A 341 -3.78 6.27 -18.29
C PHE A 341 -3.64 5.79 -16.84
N VAL A 342 -2.41 5.50 -16.43
CA VAL A 342 -2.11 4.93 -15.12
C VAL A 342 -1.09 5.80 -14.42
N GLY A 343 -1.52 6.54 -13.41
CA GLY A 343 -0.72 7.53 -12.72
C GLY A 343 -1.59 8.59 -12.03
N ASP A 344 -0.96 9.36 -11.15
CA ASP A 344 -1.61 10.49 -10.48
C ASP A 344 -1.93 11.60 -11.50
N PRO A 345 -3.21 11.93 -11.76
CA PRO A 345 -3.56 12.92 -12.77
C PRO A 345 -3.08 14.33 -12.45
N LEU A 346 -2.74 14.63 -11.20
CA LEU A 346 -2.25 15.94 -10.77
C LEU A 346 -0.73 16.07 -10.88
N TYR A 347 -0.04 14.97 -11.18
CA TYR A 347 1.41 14.95 -11.19
C TYR A 347 1.98 16.01 -12.15
N ALA A 348 2.71 17.00 -11.62
CA ALA A 348 3.21 18.14 -12.40
C ALA A 348 4.63 18.59 -11.94
N PRO A 349 5.66 17.75 -12.13
CA PRO A 349 7.01 18.03 -11.62
C PRO A 349 7.71 19.19 -12.33
N TYR A 350 7.22 19.58 -13.51
CA TYR A 350 7.76 20.67 -14.34
C TYR A 350 6.90 21.94 -14.29
N ALA A 351 5.94 22.02 -13.37
CA ALA A 351 5.16 23.24 -13.17
C ALA A 351 6.09 24.43 -12.82
N LYS A 352 5.62 25.64 -13.13
CA LYS A 352 6.38 26.88 -12.89
C LYS A 352 6.78 27.02 -11.41
N GLY A 353 8.04 27.35 -11.15
CA GLY A 353 8.59 27.52 -9.80
C GLY A 353 8.98 26.22 -9.08
N MET A 354 8.73 25.05 -9.69
CA MET A 354 9.10 23.76 -9.10
C MET A 354 10.62 23.55 -9.05
N LYS A 355 11.35 24.01 -10.07
CA LYS A 355 12.80 23.78 -10.20
C LYS A 355 13.59 24.32 -9.00
N GLU A 356 13.30 25.54 -8.58
CA GLU A 356 13.97 26.20 -7.45
C GLU A 356 13.60 25.51 -6.12
N ALA A 357 12.31 25.20 -5.93
CA ALA A 357 11.83 24.51 -4.73
C ALA A 357 12.46 23.11 -4.59
N GLN A 358 12.49 22.35 -5.68
CA GLN A 358 13.12 21.02 -5.75
C GLN A 358 14.62 21.10 -5.46
N ALA A 359 15.33 22.08 -6.02
CA ALA A 359 16.76 22.27 -5.75
C ALA A 359 17.03 22.55 -4.26
N LYS A 360 16.21 23.41 -3.64
CA LYS A 360 16.28 23.68 -2.19
C LYS A 360 16.01 22.43 -1.36
N ASN A 361 14.98 21.66 -1.70
CA ASN A 361 14.63 20.43 -0.98
C ASN A 361 15.71 19.37 -1.09
N ARG A 362 16.31 19.18 -2.28
CA ARG A 362 17.45 18.26 -2.47
C ARG A 362 18.66 18.67 -1.63
N ALA A 363 19.00 19.97 -1.60
CA ALA A 363 20.09 20.46 -0.78
C ALA A 363 19.84 20.22 0.71
N LEU A 364 18.63 20.56 1.20
CA LEU A 364 18.22 20.30 2.58
C LEU A 364 18.28 18.81 2.93
N ALA A 365 17.74 17.95 2.07
CA ALA A 365 17.76 16.50 2.28
C ALA A 365 19.20 15.97 2.35
N LYS A 366 20.06 16.33 1.40
CA LYS A 366 21.45 15.88 1.36
C LYS A 366 22.26 16.34 2.57
N ASP A 367 22.27 17.65 2.82
CA ASP A 367 23.11 18.24 3.87
C ASP A 367 22.58 17.88 5.26
N GLY A 368 21.26 17.93 5.44
CA GLY A 368 20.60 17.55 6.69
C GLY A 368 20.78 16.07 7.01
N THR A 369 20.70 15.18 6.02
CA THR A 369 20.92 13.73 6.22
C THR A 369 22.36 13.45 6.65
N SER A 370 23.35 14.10 6.02
CA SER A 370 24.76 14.01 6.43
C SER A 370 24.99 14.54 7.85
N ALA A 371 24.37 15.67 8.20
CA ALA A 371 24.45 16.24 9.54
C ALA A 371 23.81 15.32 10.59
N LEU A 372 22.62 14.79 10.30
CA LEU A 372 21.89 13.88 11.17
C LEU A 372 22.69 12.61 11.46
N ALA A 373 23.30 12.00 10.43
CA ALA A 373 24.13 10.81 10.59
C ALA A 373 25.29 11.07 11.57
N LYS A 374 26.02 12.19 11.41
CA LYS A 374 27.12 12.58 12.30
C LYS A 374 26.66 12.86 13.73
N GLN A 375 25.49 13.46 13.90
CA GLN A 375 24.92 13.75 15.21
C GLN A 375 24.52 12.46 15.94
N VAL A 376 23.88 11.53 15.24
CA VAL A 376 23.54 10.19 15.78
C VAL A 376 24.80 9.42 16.18
N GLU A 377 25.82 9.42 15.32
CA GLU A 377 27.12 8.76 15.60
C GLU A 377 27.79 9.33 16.87
N ARG A 378 27.72 10.64 17.06
CA ARG A 378 28.28 11.33 18.24
C ARG A 378 27.37 11.30 19.46
N SER A 379 26.21 10.65 19.38
CA SER A 379 25.17 10.69 20.41
C SER A 379 24.71 12.11 20.78
N ASP A 380 24.81 13.07 19.85
CA ASP A 380 24.24 14.41 19.96
C ASP A 380 22.73 14.34 19.66
N TRP A 381 21.97 13.87 20.65
CA TRP A 381 20.53 13.62 20.50
C TRP A 381 19.71 14.90 20.31
N GLU A 382 20.15 16.02 20.87
CA GLU A 382 19.43 17.30 20.74
C GLU A 382 19.69 17.95 19.38
N GLY A 383 20.94 17.91 18.89
CA GLY A 383 21.27 18.23 17.51
C GLY A 383 20.50 17.36 16.53
N ALA A 384 20.55 16.03 16.70
CA ALA A 384 19.84 15.07 15.87
C ALA A 384 18.33 15.33 15.83
N ARG A 385 17.71 15.62 16.99
CA ARG A 385 16.28 15.94 17.07
C ARG A 385 15.93 17.21 16.27
N ARG A 386 16.75 18.26 16.36
CA ARG A 386 16.51 19.52 15.62
C ARG A 386 16.63 19.31 14.12
N THR A 387 17.72 18.68 13.68
CA THR A 387 17.93 18.34 12.25
C THR A 387 16.82 17.43 11.73
N ALA A 388 16.41 16.42 12.50
CA ALA A 388 15.31 15.54 12.13
C ALA A 388 13.99 16.31 11.99
N ALA A 389 13.70 17.29 12.85
CA ALA A 389 12.48 18.10 12.73
C ALA A 389 12.46 18.92 11.43
N GLU A 390 13.60 19.49 11.01
CA GLU A 390 13.73 20.19 9.73
C GLU A 390 13.54 19.24 8.54
N LEU A 391 14.13 18.04 8.61
CA LEU A 391 14.01 17.02 7.56
C LEU A 391 12.59 16.44 7.47
N CYS A 392 11.92 16.24 8.60
CA CYS A 392 10.52 15.78 8.65
C CYS A 392 9.52 16.83 8.16
N ALA A 393 9.94 18.09 7.96
CA ALA A 393 9.10 19.10 7.32
C ALA A 393 9.07 18.96 5.78
N LEU A 394 9.96 18.15 5.20
CA LEU A 394 9.88 17.81 3.77
C LEU A 394 8.65 16.91 3.51
N PRO A 395 7.93 17.10 2.40
CA PRO A 395 6.83 16.22 2.04
C PRO A 395 7.31 14.77 1.88
N PRO A 396 6.65 13.79 2.51
CA PRO A 396 6.92 12.38 2.23
C PRO A 396 6.44 12.04 0.80
N PRO A 397 7.06 11.03 0.16
CA PRO A 397 7.95 10.05 0.75
C PRO A 397 9.42 10.53 0.80
N TYR A 398 10.13 10.14 1.86
CA TYR A 398 11.54 10.48 2.03
C TYR A 398 12.47 9.63 1.14
N GLU A 399 13.70 10.10 0.96
CA GLU A 399 14.79 9.26 0.45
C GLU A 399 15.08 8.10 1.40
N LYS A 400 15.54 6.97 0.85
CA LYS A 400 15.73 5.71 1.61
C LYS A 400 16.70 5.87 2.77
N GLU A 401 17.80 6.57 2.56
CA GLU A 401 18.83 6.82 3.57
C GLU A 401 18.28 7.69 4.71
N LEU A 402 17.57 8.77 4.36
CA LEU A 402 16.89 9.63 5.33
C LEU A 402 15.87 8.85 6.15
N ALA A 403 15.01 8.05 5.50
CA ALA A 403 14.00 7.26 6.20
C ALA A 403 14.62 6.25 7.18
N ALA A 404 15.73 5.61 6.79
CA ALA A 404 16.47 4.69 7.66
C ALA A 404 17.09 5.40 8.87
N LEU A 405 17.68 6.59 8.66
CA LEU A 405 18.26 7.39 9.73
C LEU A 405 17.21 7.92 10.71
N LEU A 406 16.07 8.41 10.21
CA LEU A 406 14.95 8.83 11.06
C LEU A 406 14.42 7.65 11.90
N ARG A 407 14.34 6.44 11.31
CA ARG A 407 13.91 5.24 12.03
C ARG A 407 14.90 4.87 13.12
N GLY A 408 16.19 4.82 12.76
CA GLY A 408 17.27 4.52 13.70
C GLY A 408 17.33 5.53 14.86
N LEU A 409 17.15 6.82 14.58
CA LEU A 409 17.05 7.86 15.60
C LEU A 409 15.84 7.61 16.52
N GLY A 410 14.65 7.38 15.95
CA GLY A 410 13.43 7.10 16.72
C GLY A 410 13.57 5.89 17.64
N GLU A 411 14.13 4.80 17.13
CA GLU A 411 14.40 3.58 17.91
C GLU A 411 15.46 3.78 19.01
N ALA A 412 16.52 4.54 18.72
CA ALA A 412 17.55 4.88 19.71
C ALA A 412 16.99 5.74 20.85
N LEU A 413 16.17 6.74 20.52
CA LEU A 413 15.51 7.60 21.50
C LEU A 413 14.49 6.81 22.35
N LEU A 414 13.74 5.89 21.73
CA LEU A 414 12.86 4.95 22.43
C LEU A 414 13.61 4.11 23.45
N LYS A 415 14.76 3.52 23.08
CA LYS A 415 15.61 2.72 23.99
C LYS A 415 16.12 3.54 25.18
N GLN A 416 16.35 4.83 24.99
CA GLN A 416 16.74 5.77 26.04
C GLN A 416 15.54 6.34 26.84
N GLN A 417 14.32 5.87 26.59
CA GLN A 417 13.09 6.36 27.23
C GLN A 417 12.82 7.86 26.95
N LYS A 418 13.38 8.40 25.87
CA LYS A 418 13.18 9.79 25.41
C LYS A 418 11.96 9.86 24.48
N TYR A 419 10.78 9.50 25.00
CA TYR A 419 9.56 9.27 24.22
C TYR A 419 9.12 10.49 23.40
N GLU A 420 9.15 11.69 23.98
CA GLU A 420 8.74 12.92 23.29
C GLU A 420 9.66 13.24 22.10
N ALA A 421 10.96 13.06 22.25
CA ALA A 421 11.92 13.26 21.16
C ALA A 421 11.79 12.18 20.08
N ALA A 422 11.44 10.95 20.47
CA ALA A 422 11.24 9.84 19.53
C ALA A 422 9.98 10.01 18.67
N LEU A 423 8.93 10.68 19.20
CA LEU A 423 7.66 10.86 18.49
C LEU A 423 7.84 11.56 17.14
N GLY A 424 8.58 12.67 17.08
CA GLY A 424 8.76 13.44 15.84
C GLY A 424 9.15 12.60 14.61
N PRO A 425 10.32 11.93 14.62
CA PRO A 425 10.75 11.10 13.50
C PRO A 425 9.84 9.89 13.27
N LEU A 426 9.31 9.25 14.32
CA LEU A 426 8.46 8.07 14.17
C LEU A 426 7.08 8.40 13.60
N GLU A 427 6.46 9.50 14.02
CA GLU A 427 5.18 9.99 13.49
C GLU A 427 5.34 10.45 12.04
N ALA A 428 6.45 11.12 11.70
CA ALA A 428 6.74 11.50 10.32
C ALA A 428 6.91 10.29 9.39
N LEU A 429 7.58 9.24 9.86
CA LEU A 429 7.69 7.98 9.13
C LEU A 429 6.36 7.24 9.02
N LEU A 430 5.57 7.21 10.10
CA LEU A 430 4.25 6.59 10.10
C LEU A 430 3.30 7.33 9.15
N ALA A 431 3.36 8.65 9.09
CA ALA A 431 2.59 9.43 8.11
C ALA A 431 2.98 9.09 6.67
N ALA A 432 4.27 8.82 6.41
CA ALA A 432 4.76 8.36 5.11
C ALA A 432 4.37 6.92 4.80
N ALA A 433 4.20 6.07 5.82
CA ALA A 433 3.81 4.67 5.70
C ALA A 433 2.71 4.31 6.72
N PRO A 434 1.45 4.76 6.53
CA PRO A 434 0.39 4.58 7.54
C PRO A 434 0.06 3.13 7.87
N GLY A 435 0.37 2.21 6.95
CA GLY A 435 0.21 0.75 7.15
C GLY A 435 1.39 0.07 7.88
N ASP A 436 2.48 0.79 8.18
CA ASP A 436 3.63 0.22 8.89
C ASP A 436 3.26 0.01 10.37
N ARG A 437 2.89 -1.23 10.68
CA ARG A 437 2.48 -1.64 12.03
C ARG A 437 3.59 -1.48 13.05
N ALA A 438 4.85 -1.70 12.67
CA ALA A 438 5.97 -1.56 13.58
C ALA A 438 6.13 -0.09 14.01
N LEU A 439 5.99 0.85 13.07
CA LEU A 439 5.95 2.28 13.38
C LEU A 439 4.71 2.65 14.21
N ALA A 440 3.53 2.13 13.87
CA ALA A 440 2.30 2.38 14.65
C ALA A 440 2.44 1.92 16.11
N LEU A 441 3.00 0.71 16.32
CA LEU A 441 3.31 0.19 17.66
C LEU A 441 4.33 1.06 18.39
N ALA A 442 5.38 1.51 17.71
CA ALA A 442 6.41 2.37 18.30
C ALA A 442 5.84 3.73 18.74
N VAL A 443 5.07 4.39 17.88
CA VAL A 443 4.37 5.66 18.17
C VAL A 443 3.36 5.49 19.31
N ALA A 444 2.57 4.41 19.29
CA ALA A 444 1.59 4.13 20.34
C ALA A 444 2.26 3.90 21.71
N ARG A 445 3.40 3.19 21.75
CA ARG A 445 4.20 3.03 22.98
C ARG A 445 4.67 4.38 23.52
N CYS A 446 5.19 5.27 22.67
CA CYS A 446 5.55 6.62 23.10
C CYS A 446 4.36 7.34 23.77
N HIS A 447 3.19 7.34 23.14
CA HIS A 447 1.99 8.00 23.70
C HIS A 447 1.55 7.39 25.03
N LEU A 448 1.62 6.07 25.18
CA LEU A 448 1.28 5.39 26.44
C LEU A 448 2.23 5.76 27.59
N GLU A 449 3.54 5.73 27.34
CA GLU A 449 4.53 6.11 28.35
C GLU A 449 4.44 7.60 28.71
N MET A 450 3.98 8.43 27.77
CA MET A 450 3.64 9.83 28.00
C MET A 450 2.26 10.05 28.64
N LYS A 451 1.55 8.99 29.05
CA LYS A 451 0.21 9.04 29.65
C LYS A 451 -0.85 9.70 28.76
N LYS A 452 -0.78 9.47 27.44
CA LYS A 452 -1.74 9.92 26.43
C LYS A 452 -2.45 8.73 25.77
N PRO A 453 -3.25 7.94 26.52
CA PRO A 453 -3.85 6.70 26.01
C PRO A 453 -4.79 6.94 24.82
N GLU A 454 -5.51 8.06 24.77
CA GLU A 454 -6.39 8.42 23.64
C GLU A 454 -5.62 8.48 22.31
N ARG A 455 -4.41 9.04 22.32
CA ARG A 455 -3.56 9.14 21.13
C ARG A 455 -3.02 7.78 20.71
N ALA A 456 -2.64 6.94 21.68
CA ALA A 456 -2.21 5.58 21.40
C ALA A 456 -3.34 4.76 20.77
N ILE A 457 -4.58 4.90 21.27
CA ILE A 457 -5.76 4.25 20.69
C ILE A 457 -5.96 4.70 19.25
N ALA A 458 -5.96 6.00 18.98
CA ALA A 458 -6.18 6.53 17.63
C ALA A 458 -5.18 5.97 16.60
N VAL A 459 -3.91 5.82 16.99
CA VAL A 459 -2.85 5.25 16.13
C VAL A 459 -3.04 3.74 15.92
N LEU A 460 -3.44 3.01 16.97
CA LEU A 460 -3.58 1.56 16.92
C LEU A 460 -4.86 1.09 16.25
N GLU A 461 -5.95 1.85 16.32
CA GLU A 461 -7.22 1.50 15.67
C GLU A 461 -7.06 1.32 14.16
N THR A 462 -6.24 2.16 13.53
CA THR A 462 -5.89 2.02 12.10
C THR A 462 -4.97 0.84 11.82
N ALA A 463 -4.09 0.47 12.76
CA ALA A 463 -3.11 -0.61 12.60
C ALA A 463 -3.63 -2.00 13.02
N ALA A 464 -4.71 -2.08 13.79
CA ALA A 464 -5.25 -3.31 14.39
C ALA A 464 -6.22 -4.09 13.49
N VAL A 465 -6.48 -3.63 12.26
CA VAL A 465 -7.37 -4.31 11.30
C VAL A 465 -6.55 -5.27 10.43
N PRO A 466 -6.73 -6.60 10.54
CA PRO A 466 -6.05 -7.55 9.67
C PRO A 466 -6.66 -7.56 8.25
N PRO A 467 -5.86 -7.57 7.18
CA PRO A 467 -6.33 -7.89 5.85
C PRO A 467 -6.91 -9.31 5.84
N ALA A 468 -7.89 -9.54 4.97
CA ALA A 468 -8.45 -10.86 4.76
C ALA A 468 -7.33 -11.84 4.35
N GLY A 469 -7.13 -12.91 5.13
CA GLY A 469 -6.14 -13.95 4.85
C GLY A 469 -4.70 -13.70 5.32
N ALA A 470 -4.44 -12.71 6.19
CA ALA A 470 -3.07 -12.42 6.64
C ALA A 470 -2.50 -13.44 7.68
N ASP A 471 -1.28 -13.92 7.42
CA ASP A 471 -0.52 -14.83 8.30
C ASP A 471 0.26 -14.12 9.43
N GLU A 472 0.40 -12.78 9.40
CA GLU A 472 1.17 -11.97 10.36
C GLU A 472 0.45 -11.75 11.71
N VAL A 473 0.03 -12.84 12.33
CA VAL A 473 -0.84 -12.84 13.52
C VAL A 473 -0.23 -12.13 14.74
N GLU A 474 1.10 -12.17 14.90
CA GLU A 474 1.80 -11.65 16.09
C GLU A 474 1.70 -10.12 16.22
N ALA A 475 1.83 -9.38 15.12
CA ALA A 475 1.77 -7.92 15.13
C ALA A 475 0.39 -7.38 15.55
N TYR A 476 -0.69 -8.05 15.14
CA TYR A 476 -2.06 -7.66 15.54
C TYR A 476 -2.32 -7.90 17.01
N VAL A 477 -1.83 -9.02 17.56
CA VAL A 477 -1.95 -9.30 19.00
C VAL A 477 -1.28 -8.20 19.80
N GLN A 478 -0.08 -7.74 19.38
CA GLN A 478 0.59 -6.61 20.02
C GLN A 478 -0.23 -5.31 19.95
N CYS A 479 -0.91 -5.03 18.83
CA CYS A 479 -1.81 -3.88 18.72
C CYS A 479 -2.97 -3.99 19.72
N TRP A 480 -3.62 -5.15 19.81
CA TRP A 480 -4.73 -5.37 20.74
C TRP A 480 -4.29 -5.37 22.21
N GLU A 481 -3.09 -5.85 22.52
CA GLU A 481 -2.48 -5.76 23.86
C GLU A 481 -2.25 -4.31 24.28
N LEU A 482 -1.71 -3.48 23.38
CA LEU A 482 -1.53 -2.06 23.66
C LEU A 482 -2.87 -1.31 23.76
N LEU A 483 -3.86 -1.65 22.94
CA LEU A 483 -5.22 -1.10 23.05
C LEU A 483 -5.86 -1.45 24.41
N ALA A 484 -5.67 -2.68 24.90
CA ALA A 484 -6.12 -3.08 26.22
C ALA A 484 -5.40 -2.31 27.34
N ARG A 485 -4.08 -2.12 27.22
CA ARG A 485 -3.29 -1.27 28.15
C ARG A 485 -3.73 0.20 28.11
N ALA A 486 -4.15 0.68 26.94
CA ALA A 486 -4.68 2.03 26.77
C ALA A 486 -6.11 2.20 27.32
N GLY A 487 -6.77 1.11 27.74
CA GLY A 487 -8.13 1.16 28.29
C GLY A 487 -9.25 1.11 27.24
N LYS A 488 -8.97 0.70 25.99
CA LYS A 488 -10.02 0.57 24.97
C LYS A 488 -11.02 -0.53 25.35
N GLU A 489 -12.28 -0.16 25.55
CA GLU A 489 -13.35 -1.11 25.85
C GLU A 489 -13.46 -2.20 24.77
N GLY A 490 -13.63 -3.45 25.21
CA GLY A 490 -13.76 -4.60 24.30
C GLY A 490 -12.43 -5.13 23.73
N ALA A 491 -11.32 -4.39 23.80
CA ALA A 491 -10.02 -4.85 23.30
C ALA A 491 -9.56 -6.15 23.99
N SER A 492 -9.71 -6.24 25.32
CA SER A 492 -9.39 -7.47 26.08
C SER A 492 -10.24 -8.68 25.65
N LYS A 493 -11.50 -8.46 25.25
CA LYS A 493 -12.37 -9.52 24.71
C LYS A 493 -11.90 -9.95 23.31
N MET A 494 -11.49 -9.01 22.46
CA MET A 494 -10.95 -9.30 21.12
C MET A 494 -9.66 -10.11 21.18
N VAL A 495 -8.72 -9.76 22.09
CA VAL A 495 -7.51 -10.57 22.36
C VAL A 495 -7.91 -12.01 22.73
N SER A 496 -8.85 -12.17 23.66
CA SER A 496 -9.28 -13.49 24.15
C SER A 496 -9.99 -14.34 23.08
N GLY A 497 -10.87 -13.74 22.27
CA GLY A 497 -11.61 -14.45 21.23
C GLY A 497 -10.76 -14.80 20.02
N PHE A 498 -9.71 -14.03 19.75
CA PHE A 498 -8.74 -14.33 18.70
C PHE A 498 -7.82 -15.49 19.12
N ALA A 499 -7.31 -15.47 20.36
CA ALA A 499 -6.54 -16.57 20.94
C ALA A 499 -7.33 -17.90 20.92
N ALA A 500 -8.62 -17.86 21.25
CA ALA A 500 -9.51 -19.02 21.21
C ALA A 500 -9.70 -19.61 19.80
N ARG A 501 -9.82 -18.77 18.76
CA ARG A 501 -9.95 -19.22 17.36
C ARG A 501 -8.68 -19.90 16.83
N ARG A 502 -7.49 -19.42 17.24
CA ARG A 502 -6.21 -20.05 16.87
C ARG A 502 -6.04 -21.43 17.53
N ALA A 503 -6.53 -21.59 18.76
CA ALA A 503 -6.55 -22.90 19.43
C ALA A 503 -7.43 -23.93 18.69
N ALA A 504 -8.54 -23.49 18.09
CA ALA A 504 -9.44 -24.34 17.31
C ALA A 504 -8.87 -24.78 15.94
N ALA A 505 -7.85 -24.10 15.41
CA ALA A 505 -7.25 -24.36 14.09
C ALA A 505 -6.10 -25.39 14.11
N LEU A 506 -5.75 -25.96 15.27
CA LEU A 506 -4.73 -27.02 15.38
C LEU A 506 -5.26 -28.36 14.83
N PRO A 507 -4.49 -29.12 14.03
CA PRO A 507 -4.98 -30.37 13.42
C PRO A 507 -5.37 -31.43 14.45
N LYS A 508 -6.57 -32.03 14.29
CA LYS A 508 -7.16 -33.07 15.16
C LYS A 508 -6.25 -34.29 15.41
N SER A 509 -5.30 -34.58 14.51
CA SER A 509 -4.35 -35.69 14.66
C SER A 509 -3.40 -35.54 15.85
N ARG A 510 -3.11 -34.31 16.29
CA ARG A 510 -2.28 -34.05 17.48
C ARG A 510 -3.05 -34.15 18.80
N ALA A 511 -4.37 -33.95 18.78
CA ALA A 511 -5.21 -33.99 19.98
C ALA A 511 -5.38 -35.43 20.53
N ALA A 512 -5.57 -36.41 19.64
CA ALA A 512 -5.77 -37.82 20.03
C ALA A 512 -4.49 -38.47 20.61
N ALA A 513 -3.30 -38.06 20.15
CA ALA A 513 -2.03 -38.55 20.69
C ALA A 513 -1.79 -38.06 22.14
N VAL A 514 -2.26 -36.85 22.46
CA VAL A 514 -2.18 -36.25 23.79
C VAL A 514 -3.20 -36.88 24.74
N GLU A 515 -4.43 -37.16 24.27
CA GLU A 515 -5.44 -37.88 25.07
C GLU A 515 -4.98 -39.29 25.47
N LYS A 516 -4.33 -40.02 24.56
CA LYS A 516 -3.78 -41.36 24.87
C LYS A 516 -2.67 -41.31 25.93
N GLN A 517 -1.81 -40.30 25.90
CA GLN A 517 -0.77 -40.10 26.92
C GLN A 517 -1.35 -39.71 28.29
N ILE A 518 -2.47 -38.99 28.31
CA ILE A 518 -3.21 -38.65 29.53
C ILE A 518 -3.83 -39.90 30.16
N ASP A 519 -4.47 -40.77 29.37
CA ASP A 519 -5.09 -42.02 29.85
C ASP A 519 -4.07 -43.03 30.39
N GLU A 520 -2.87 -43.09 29.81
CA GLU A 520 -1.77 -43.95 30.29
C GLU A 520 -1.18 -43.44 31.62
N ALA A 521 -1.10 -42.12 31.80
CA ALA A 521 -0.64 -41.50 33.04
C ALA A 521 -1.62 -41.68 34.21
N GLN A 522 -2.93 -41.70 33.94
CA GLN A 522 -3.99 -41.87 34.94
C GLN A 522 -4.05 -43.28 35.56
N LYS A 523 -3.43 -44.29 34.93
CA LYS A 523 -3.44 -45.69 35.42
C LYS A 523 -2.39 -45.98 36.51
N ARG A 524 -1.50 -45.04 36.84
CA ARG A 524 -0.51 -45.19 37.92
C ARG A 524 -1.08 -44.66 39.24
N LYS A 525 -0.95 -45.43 40.33
CA LYS A 525 -1.41 -45.00 41.67
C LYS A 525 -0.63 -43.75 42.12
N PRO A 526 -1.31 -42.69 42.60
CA PRO A 526 -0.64 -41.48 43.06
C PRO A 526 0.03 -41.66 44.43
N ALA A 527 1.19 -41.02 44.62
CA ALA A 527 1.91 -40.97 45.90
C ALA A 527 1.29 -39.91 46.86
N PRO A 528 1.43 -40.08 48.19
CA PRO A 528 1.01 -39.11 49.20
C PRO A 528 1.69 -37.74 49.04
N LEU A 529 1.04 -36.68 49.52
CA LEU A 529 1.44 -35.28 49.35
C LEU A 529 2.77 -34.90 50.05
N GLU A 530 3.21 -35.70 51.02
CA GLU A 530 4.46 -35.56 51.76
C GLU A 530 5.66 -36.20 51.02
N ASP A 531 5.35 -37.04 50.01
CA ASP A 531 6.30 -37.72 49.13
C ASP A 531 6.38 -37.10 47.73
N LEU A 532 5.71 -35.96 47.50
CA LEU A 532 5.94 -35.19 46.28
C LEU A 532 7.37 -34.65 46.37
N PRO A 533 8.27 -35.01 45.44
CA PRO A 533 9.69 -34.80 45.63
C PRO A 533 9.98 -33.33 45.88
N ALA A 534 10.68 -33.07 46.99
CA ALA A 534 11.54 -31.91 47.07
C ALA A 534 12.45 -31.95 45.82
N TYR A 535 12.49 -30.82 45.13
CA TYR A 535 13.36 -30.48 44.00
C TYR A 535 14.43 -31.55 43.68
N ASP A 536 14.12 -32.45 42.74
CA ASP A 536 15.11 -33.38 42.20
C ASP A 536 15.72 -32.73 40.94
N GLU A 537 16.93 -32.19 41.11
CA GLU A 537 17.70 -31.56 40.03
C GLU A 537 18.12 -32.53 38.93
N LYS A 538 17.91 -33.84 39.09
CA LYS A 538 18.44 -34.87 38.19
C LYS A 538 17.36 -35.84 37.73
N PHE A 539 16.33 -35.32 37.07
CA PHE A 539 15.45 -36.16 36.26
C PHE A 539 16.05 -36.35 34.85
N VAL A 540 16.08 -37.55 34.27
CA VAL A 540 16.53 -37.73 32.87
C VAL A 540 15.29 -37.81 31.97
N GLY A 541 14.94 -36.72 31.29
CA GLY A 541 13.75 -36.65 30.43
C GLY A 541 13.25 -35.24 30.14
N LEU A 542 12.07 -35.13 29.50
CA LEU A 542 11.38 -33.86 29.26
C LEU A 542 11.02 -33.18 30.59
N PRO A 543 11.22 -31.86 30.75
CA PRO A 543 10.81 -31.14 31.96
C PRO A 543 9.30 -31.27 32.18
N SER A 544 8.85 -31.47 33.42
CA SER A 544 7.42 -31.51 33.73
C SER A 544 7.00 -30.33 34.59
N LEU A 545 5.86 -29.71 34.24
CA LEU A 545 5.17 -28.70 35.04
C LEU A 545 4.08 -29.37 35.88
N VAL A 546 4.20 -29.29 37.20
CA VAL A 546 3.23 -29.81 38.16
C VAL A 546 2.33 -28.67 38.62
N LEU A 547 1.03 -28.81 38.41
CA LEU A 547 0.01 -27.79 38.70
C LEU A 547 -0.89 -28.27 39.84
N ALA A 548 -1.01 -27.47 40.90
CA ALA A 548 -1.89 -27.79 42.03
C ALA A 548 -2.73 -26.57 42.43
N ASN A 549 -4.05 -26.76 42.52
CA ASN A 549 -4.99 -25.71 42.95
C ASN A 549 -5.53 -26.01 44.35
N ARG A 550 -4.88 -25.44 45.38
CA ARG A 550 -5.29 -25.54 46.79
C ARG A 550 -6.17 -24.37 47.23
N GLY A 551 -6.42 -23.40 46.35
CA GLY A 551 -7.24 -22.23 46.61
C GLY A 551 -8.73 -22.45 46.29
N GLY A 552 -9.60 -21.59 46.82
CA GLY A 552 -11.03 -21.57 46.47
C GLY A 552 -11.36 -20.81 45.17
N TRP A 553 -10.42 -20.77 44.22
CA TRP A 553 -10.55 -20.07 42.93
C TRP A 553 -10.57 -21.09 41.80
N ASP A 554 -11.39 -20.85 40.78
CA ASP A 554 -11.32 -21.60 39.52
C ASP A 554 -10.19 -21.02 38.68
N VAL A 555 -9.22 -21.85 38.31
CA VAL A 555 -8.01 -21.37 37.63
C VAL A 555 -7.95 -21.96 36.23
N GLU A 556 -7.73 -21.08 35.27
CA GLU A 556 -7.43 -21.39 33.87
C GLU A 556 -5.98 -21.00 33.60
N ILE A 557 -5.19 -21.93 33.05
CA ILE A 557 -3.79 -21.72 32.70
C ILE A 557 -3.62 -21.78 31.19
N LEU A 558 -2.81 -20.87 30.65
CA LEU A 558 -2.37 -20.85 29.27
C LEU A 558 -0.85 -20.85 29.25
N LEU A 559 -0.28 -21.77 28.50
CA LEU A 559 1.14 -21.88 28.23
C LEU A 559 1.38 -21.58 26.77
N ALA A 560 2.28 -20.65 26.49
CA ALA A 560 2.70 -20.29 25.15
C ALA A 560 4.22 -20.32 25.06
N GLY A 561 4.76 -21.20 24.21
CA GLY A 561 6.20 -21.39 24.03
C GLY A 561 6.45 -22.44 22.94
N PRO A 562 7.53 -23.24 23.04
CA PRO A 562 7.82 -24.35 22.13
C PRO A 562 6.63 -25.31 21.91
N MET A 563 5.74 -25.42 22.90
CA MET A 563 4.38 -25.93 22.71
C MET A 563 3.37 -24.99 23.35
N ALA A 564 2.16 -24.97 22.79
CA ALA A 564 1.01 -24.30 23.38
C ALA A 564 0.14 -25.30 24.12
N TRP A 565 -0.32 -24.95 25.31
CA TRP A 565 -1.22 -25.78 26.10
C TRP A 565 -2.14 -24.92 26.97
N SER A 566 -3.37 -25.37 27.17
CA SER A 566 -4.33 -24.71 28.07
C SER A 566 -5.05 -25.74 28.92
N GLY A 567 -5.32 -25.39 30.17
CA GLY A 567 -6.06 -26.26 31.09
C GLY A 567 -6.88 -25.46 32.08
N SER A 568 -7.92 -26.08 32.61
CA SER A 568 -8.71 -25.52 33.71
C SER A 568 -8.80 -26.51 34.86
N PHE A 569 -8.72 -26.02 36.09
CA PHE A 569 -8.83 -26.85 37.28
C PHE A 569 -9.60 -26.11 38.37
N ARG A 570 -10.69 -26.74 38.85
CA ARG A 570 -11.56 -26.19 39.89
C ARG A 570 -10.88 -26.23 41.25
N GLY A 571 -11.09 -25.18 42.05
CA GLY A 571 -10.57 -25.10 43.41
C GLY A 571 -11.36 -26.01 44.35
N VAL A 572 -10.68 -26.90 45.08
CA VAL A 572 -11.33 -27.81 46.04
C VAL A 572 -11.16 -27.25 47.46
N LYS A 573 -12.26 -26.83 48.11
CA LYS A 573 -12.24 -26.52 49.54
C LYS A 573 -12.17 -27.83 50.34
N GLY A 574 -11.10 -28.03 51.10
CA GLY A 574 -11.07 -28.99 52.21
C GLY A 574 -10.78 -30.46 51.88
N THR A 575 -10.36 -30.80 50.65
CA THR A 575 -9.75 -32.11 50.35
C THR A 575 -8.50 -31.93 49.48
N GLN A 576 -7.50 -32.81 49.62
CA GLN A 576 -6.22 -32.68 48.90
C GLN A 576 -6.47 -32.63 47.38
N PRO A 577 -6.12 -31.53 46.69
CA PRO A 577 -6.31 -31.44 45.25
C PRO A 577 -5.30 -32.35 44.53
N LYS A 578 -5.79 -33.09 43.53
CA LYS A 578 -4.94 -33.92 42.68
C LYS A 578 -4.11 -33.02 41.75
N PRO A 579 -2.77 -33.11 41.75
CA PRO A 579 -1.94 -32.31 40.88
C PRO A 579 -2.07 -32.76 39.41
N VAL A 580 -2.05 -31.81 38.49
CA VAL A 580 -1.94 -32.07 37.05
C VAL A 580 -0.46 -31.98 36.68
N VAL A 581 0.10 -33.04 36.10
CA VAL A 581 1.50 -33.06 35.64
C VAL A 581 1.50 -32.95 34.12
N LEU A 582 2.20 -31.93 33.62
CA LEU A 582 2.30 -31.64 32.20
C LEU A 582 3.76 -31.74 31.74
N PRO A 583 4.13 -32.72 30.90
CA PRO A 583 5.45 -32.70 30.26
C PRO A 583 5.53 -31.54 29.26
N LEU A 584 6.64 -30.81 29.28
CA LEU A 584 6.91 -29.68 28.41
C LEU A 584 8.18 -29.93 27.59
N TYR A 585 8.26 -29.36 26.39
CA TYR A 585 9.52 -29.28 25.68
C TYR A 585 10.44 -28.26 26.34
N PRO A 586 11.77 -28.44 26.27
CA PRO A 586 12.71 -27.43 26.71
C PRO A 586 12.52 -26.11 25.96
N GLY A 587 12.61 -24.99 26.66
CA GLY A 587 12.54 -23.64 26.09
C GLY A 587 11.79 -22.65 26.98
N ARG A 588 11.60 -21.42 26.47
CA ARG A 588 10.92 -20.36 27.21
C ARG A 588 9.42 -20.40 26.97
N TYR A 589 8.66 -20.37 28.06
CA TYR A 589 7.20 -20.31 28.05
C TYR A 589 6.71 -19.07 28.76
N ARG A 590 5.71 -18.44 28.17
CA ARG A 590 4.83 -17.48 28.81
C ARG A 590 3.66 -18.23 29.41
N ILE A 591 3.49 -18.07 30.72
CA ILE A 591 2.45 -18.67 31.52
C ILE A 591 1.45 -17.57 31.89
N VAL A 592 0.20 -17.76 31.52
CA VAL A 592 -0.92 -16.91 31.92
C VAL A 592 -1.82 -17.71 32.83
N LEU A 593 -2.18 -17.14 33.98
CA LEU A 593 -3.17 -17.69 34.90
C LEU A 593 -4.36 -16.75 34.99
N LEU A 594 -5.55 -17.28 34.82
CA LEU A 594 -6.81 -16.57 35.03
C LEU A 594 -7.54 -17.24 36.18
N ALA A 595 -7.53 -16.59 37.35
CA ALA A 595 -8.23 -17.05 38.54
C ALA A 595 -9.59 -16.35 38.65
N LYS A 596 -10.66 -17.14 38.81
CA LYS A 596 -12.06 -16.67 38.88
C LYS A 596 -12.69 -17.11 40.20
N ARG A 597 -13.42 -16.21 40.86
CA ARG A 597 -14.23 -16.53 42.04
C ARG A 597 -15.46 -15.62 42.07
N GLY A 598 -16.63 -16.19 41.77
CA GLY A 598 -17.85 -15.40 41.57
C GLY A 598 -17.69 -14.44 40.38
N LYS A 599 -17.89 -13.14 40.60
CA LYS A 599 -17.71 -12.09 39.56
C LYS A 599 -16.27 -11.54 39.49
N GLU A 600 -15.40 -11.92 40.41
CA GLU A 600 -14.03 -11.42 40.47
C GLU A 600 -13.12 -12.28 39.59
N THR A 601 -12.35 -11.65 38.70
CA THR A 601 -11.34 -12.29 37.85
C THR A 601 -9.99 -11.62 38.06
N ARG A 602 -8.94 -12.42 38.26
CA ARG A 602 -7.55 -11.95 38.38
C ARG A 602 -6.69 -12.65 37.35
N ALA A 603 -5.87 -11.88 36.64
CA ALA A 603 -4.93 -12.38 35.64
C ALA A 603 -3.50 -12.23 36.16
N PHE A 604 -2.69 -13.28 35.98
CA PHE A 604 -1.28 -13.29 36.33
C PHE A 604 -0.45 -13.76 35.16
N PHE A 605 0.75 -13.20 35.05
CA PHE A 605 1.66 -13.44 33.95
C PHE A 605 3.03 -13.79 34.50
N ARG A 606 3.64 -14.85 33.95
CA ARG A 606 5.00 -15.25 34.30
C ARG A 606 5.72 -15.82 33.09
N GLU A 607 6.96 -15.39 32.89
CA GLU A 607 7.87 -16.08 31.98
C GLU A 607 8.71 -17.08 32.76
N ALA A 608 8.85 -18.28 32.21
CA ALA A 608 9.69 -19.33 32.76
C ALA A 608 10.46 -20.03 31.65
N ALA A 609 11.74 -20.26 31.87
CA ALA A 609 12.56 -21.13 31.02
C ALA A 609 12.52 -22.53 31.61
N PHE A 610 12.17 -23.51 30.79
CA PHE A 610 12.13 -24.91 31.16
C PHE A 610 13.32 -25.59 30.49
N ASP A 611 14.29 -26.00 31.30
CA ASP A 611 15.47 -26.71 30.81
C ASP A 611 15.28 -28.23 30.88
N LEU A 612 16.03 -28.97 30.04
CA LEU A 612 16.13 -30.43 30.14
C LEU A 612 16.51 -30.82 31.57
N ASN A 613 15.93 -31.93 32.05
CA ASN A 613 16.25 -32.56 33.33
C ASN A 613 15.76 -31.87 34.62
N ARG A 614 14.84 -30.91 34.54
CA ARG A 614 14.23 -30.23 35.71
C ARG A 614 12.71 -30.34 35.73
N ASN A 615 12.14 -30.57 36.92
CA ASN A 615 10.70 -30.47 37.16
C ASN A 615 10.37 -29.14 37.83
N TYR A 616 9.24 -28.54 37.46
CA TYR A 616 8.79 -27.24 37.93
C TYR A 616 7.42 -27.39 38.58
N ALA A 617 7.23 -26.82 39.77
CA ALA A 617 5.94 -26.84 40.45
C ALA A 617 5.31 -25.43 40.47
N LEU A 618 4.05 -25.35 40.07
CA LEU A 618 3.27 -24.11 40.08
C LEU A 618 1.98 -24.38 40.88
N GLY A 619 1.99 -23.96 42.15
CA GLY A 619 0.85 -24.02 43.05
C GLY A 619 0.10 -22.68 43.10
N VAL A 620 -1.22 -22.74 43.27
CA VAL A 620 -2.06 -21.58 43.61
C VAL A 620 -2.68 -21.81 44.98
N ASP A 621 -2.31 -20.99 45.96
CA ASP A 621 -2.88 -21.01 47.31
C ASP A 621 -4.01 -19.98 47.48
N ALA A 622 -4.57 -19.87 48.69
CA ALA A 622 -5.65 -18.93 48.99
C ALA A 622 -5.27 -17.44 48.79
N GLU A 623 -3.97 -17.13 48.78
CA GLU A 623 -3.40 -15.79 48.60
C GLU A 623 -2.79 -15.58 47.21
N LEU A 624 -2.91 -16.58 46.31
CA LEU A 624 -2.38 -16.56 44.94
C LEU A 624 -0.84 -16.42 44.89
N LYS A 625 -0.12 -16.93 45.90
CA LYS A 625 1.36 -16.93 45.92
C LYS A 625 1.92 -17.99 44.99
N LEU A 626 2.84 -17.58 44.12
CA LEU A 626 3.60 -18.45 43.22
C LEU A 626 4.93 -18.83 43.87
N TYR A 627 5.14 -20.12 44.11
CA TYR A 627 6.46 -20.60 44.51
C TYR A 627 7.45 -20.45 43.33
N ARG A 628 8.68 -20.02 43.64
CA ARG A 628 9.73 -19.74 42.65
C ARG A 628 10.36 -21.04 42.13
N PRO A 629 11.03 -20.99 40.95
CA PRO A 629 11.67 -22.16 40.32
C PRO A 629 12.70 -22.84 41.22
#